data_AF-A0A5B0SWS8-F1
#
_entry.id   AF-A0A5B0SWS8-F1
#
_cell.length_a   1.000
_cell.length_b   1.000
_cell.length_c   1.000
_cell.angle_alpha   90.00
_cell.angle_beta   90.00
_cell.angle_gamma   90.00
#
_symmetry.space_group_name_H-M   'P 1'
#
loop_
_entity.id
_entity.type
_entity.pdbx_description
1 polymer ?
#
loop_
_entity_poly.entity_id
_entity_poly.type
_entity_poly.pdbx_seq_one_letter_code
_entity_poly.pdbx_strand_id
1 'polypeptide(L)' 'RIDIFHYIEMFYNSKRRHGSSNQKSPTEYENQSYQRLGRV' A
#
# COMPACT_ATOMS: atom_id res chain seq x y z
N ARG A 1 7.78 -10.36 1.73
CA ARG A 1 8.57 -10.01 0.51
C ARG A 1 7.70 -9.66 -0.68
N ILE A 2 6.41 -10.03 -0.70
CA ILE A 2 5.45 -9.65 -1.77
C ILE A 2 4.94 -8.21 -1.55
N ASP A 3 4.98 -7.73 -0.31
CA ASP A 3 4.43 -6.44 0.13
C ASP A 3 5.13 -5.25 -0.55
N ILE A 4 6.44 -5.35 -0.77
CA ILE A 4 7.21 -4.32 -1.49
C ILE A 4 6.82 -4.26 -2.97
N PHE A 5 6.51 -5.40 -3.59
CA PHE A 5 6.03 -5.45 -4.97
C PHE A 5 4.63 -4.85 -5.10
N HIS A 6 3.74 -5.13 -4.13
CA HIS A 6 2.43 -4.47 -4.08
C HIS A 6 2.56 -2.96 -3.85
N TYR A 7 3.49 -2.52 -3.00
CA TYR A 7 3.75 -1.10 -2.74
C TYR A 7 4.24 -0.37 -3.99
N ILE A 8 5.27 -0.88 -4.69
CA ILE A 8 5.75 -0.27 -5.93
C ILE A 8 4.70 -0.31 -7.05
N GLU A 9 3.87 -1.37 -7.10
CA GLU A 9 2.83 -1.51 -8.13
C GLU A 9 1.74 -0.43 -7.99
N MET A 10 1.45 0.08 -6.78
CA MET A 10 0.51 1.20 -6.61
C MET A 10 0.98 2.50 -7.30
N PHE A 11 2.29 2.68 -7.55
CA PHE A 11 2.84 3.85 -8.25
C PHE A 11 2.82 3.68 -9.77
N TYR A 12 3.09 2.48 -10.28
CA TYR A 12 3.27 2.22 -11.71
C TYR A 12 2.02 1.65 -12.40
N ASN A 13 1.04 1.16 -11.63
CA ASN A 13 -0.11 0.45 -12.18
C ASN A 13 -1.44 0.97 -11.60
N SER A 14 -1.65 2.29 -11.68
CA SER A 14 -2.85 2.97 -11.16
C SER A 14 -4.19 2.48 -11.73
N LYS A 15 -4.18 1.76 -12.86
CA LYS A 15 -5.37 1.11 -13.45
C LYS A 15 -5.71 -0.24 -12.81
N ARG A 16 -4.75 -0.92 -12.17
CA ARG A 16 -5.01 -2.17 -11.48
C ARG A 16 -5.62 -1.87 -10.10
N ARG A 17 -6.87 -2.30 -9.95
CA ARG A 17 -7.55 -2.32 -8.65
C ARG A 17 -6.88 -3.34 -7.74
N HIS A 18 -6.02 -2.88 -6.84
CA HIS A 18 -5.37 -3.72 -5.83
C HIS A 18 -6.39 -4.22 -4.82
N GLY A 19 -7.00 -5.37 -5.11
CA GLY A 19 -7.89 -6.08 -4.19
C GLY A 19 -7.20 -6.44 -2.87
N SER A 20 -5.89 -6.71 -2.91
CA SER A 20 -5.08 -7.04 -1.72
C SER A 20 -4.74 -5.84 -0.83
N SER A 21 -4.84 -4.61 -1.35
CA SER A 21 -4.56 -3.36 -0.60
C SER A 21 -5.84 -2.68 -0.08
N ASN A 22 -7.01 -3.32 -0.24
CA ASN A 22 -8.34 -2.71 -0.03
C ASN A 22 -8.56 -1.44 -0.86
N GLN A 23 -8.02 -1.37 -2.08
CA GLN A 23 -8.12 -0.17 -2.95
C GLN A 23 -7.57 1.12 -2.32
N LYS A 24 -6.66 1.02 -1.35
CA LYS A 24 -6.05 2.19 -0.73
C LYS A 24 -5.05 2.83 -1.67
N SER A 25 -4.99 4.16 -1.64
CA SER A 25 -3.91 4.91 -2.27
C SER A 25 -2.56 4.62 -1.58
N PRO A 26 -1.42 4.85 -2.26
CA PRO A 26 -0.09 4.65 -1.66
C PRO A 26 0.07 5.35 -0.31
N THR A 27 -0.41 6.59 -0.20
CA THR A 27 -0.36 7.40 1.03
C THR A 27 -1.18 6.77 2.17
N GLU A 28 -2.37 6.26 1.88
CA GLU A 28 -3.20 5.59 2.88
C GLU A 28 -2.61 4.25 3.32
N TYR A 29 -1.97 3.52 2.39
CA TYR A 29 -1.26 2.28 2.70
C TYR A 29 -0.08 2.52 3.65
N GLU A 30 0.72 3.57 3.40
CA GLU A 30 1.78 4.00 4.30
C GLU A 30 1.25 4.41 5.67
N ASN A 31 0.23 5.27 5.72
CA ASN A 31 -0.39 5.71 6.96
C ASN A 31 -0.87 4.52 7.82
N GLN A 32 -1.49 3.52 7.20
CA GLN A 32 -1.93 2.32 7.91
C GLN A 32 -0.75 1.47 8.38
N SER A 33 0.35 1.44 7.62
CA SER A 33 1.58 0.76 8.01
C SER A 33 2.24 1.44 9.20
N TYR A 34 2.32 2.78 9.22
CA TYR A 34 2.78 3.57 10.37
C TYR A 34 1.90 3.40 11.61
N GLN A 35 0.57 3.31 11.44
CA GLN A 35 -0.36 3.03 12.54
C GLN A 35 -0.16 1.62 13.11
N ARG A 36 0.02 0.60 12.25
CA ARG A 36 0.27 -0.79 12.68
C ARG A 36 1.63 -1.00 13.31
N LEU A 37 2.65 -0.30 12.81
CA LEU A 37 3.99 -0.31 13.37
C LEU A 37 4.07 0.45 14.70
N GLY A 38 2.96 1.03 15.17
CA GLY A 38 2.89 1.66 16.48
C GLY A 38 3.87 2.81 16.58
N ARG A 39 3.66 3.83 15.74
CA ARG A 39 4.07 5.24 15.94
C ARG A 39 5.33 5.45 16.81
N VAL A 40 6.43 5.86 16.16
CA VAL A 40 7.39 6.79 16.78
C VAL A 40 6.76 8.17 16.98
#